data_AF-A0A7K4X0F3-F1
#
_entry.id   AF-A0A7K4X0F3-F1
#
_cell.length_a   1.000
_cell.length_b   1.000
_cell.length_c   1.000
_cell.angle_alpha   90.00
_cell.angle_beta   90.00
_cell.angle_gamma   90.00
#
_symmetry.space_group_name_H-M   'P 1'
#
loop_
_entity.id
_entity.type
_entity.pdbx_description
1 polymer ?
#
loop_
_entity_poly.entity_id
_entity_poly.type
_entity_poly.pdbx_seq_one_letter_code
_entity_poly.pdbx_strand_id
1 'polypeptide(L)'
;TLSLCSAFQLLDYLDGRKCHESVLPILARHLQSQCPESRHLALRGLNLLSVDPSMAGSICTLSECLVELLHDGDVVRMTLSVFLNMLRDKDIEEFSSTAPKLAEALRPLFDNENTRVQLLSIPLFREVMEWLAEERRKTLNTQVHQSLVPLFFHLHDE
;
A
#
# COMPACT_ATOMS: atom_id res chain seq x y z
N THR A 1 24.46 5.24 -22.84
CA THR A 1 23.80 4.97 -21.55
C THR A 1 23.25 6.28 -21.00
N LEU A 2 22.08 6.69 -21.48
CA LEU A 2 21.31 7.75 -20.83
C LEU A 2 20.85 7.18 -19.49
N SER A 3 21.35 7.78 -18.40
CA SER A 3 21.22 7.27 -17.04
C SER A 3 19.74 7.19 -16.64
N LEU A 4 19.33 6.10 -15.98
CA LEU A 4 18.04 5.97 -15.32
C LEU A 4 17.74 7.20 -14.42
N CYS A 5 18.77 7.83 -13.85
CA CYS A 5 18.62 9.07 -13.08
C CYS A 5 18.01 10.23 -13.88
N SER A 6 18.31 10.34 -15.18
CA SER A 6 17.78 11.39 -16.05
C SER A 6 16.27 11.24 -16.26
N ALA A 7 15.76 10.01 -16.31
CA ALA A 7 14.34 9.74 -16.51
C ALA A 7 13.51 10.03 -15.24
N PHE A 8 14.07 9.76 -14.05
CA PHE A 8 13.40 10.07 -12.78
C PHE A 8 13.40 11.57 -12.47
N GLN A 9 14.43 12.32 -12.83
CA GLN A 9 14.40 13.78 -12.76
C GLN A 9 13.40 14.40 -13.73
N LEU A 10 13.09 13.73 -14.85
CA LEU A 10 12.07 14.15 -15.79
C LEU A 10 10.64 13.89 -15.27
N LEU A 11 10.48 12.87 -14.42
CA LEU A 11 9.22 12.57 -13.72
C LEU A 11 8.82 13.65 -12.70
N ASP A 12 9.78 14.36 -12.10
CA ASP A 12 9.51 15.56 -11.28
C ASP A 12 8.91 16.72 -12.11
N TYR A 13 9.05 16.69 -13.45
CA TYR A 13 8.66 17.77 -14.34
C TYR A 13 7.39 17.49 -15.17
N LEU A 14 6.97 16.23 -15.30
CA LEU A 14 5.81 15.86 -16.12
C LEU A 14 4.55 15.73 -15.25
N ASP A 15 3.60 16.63 -15.52
CA ASP A 15 2.23 16.64 -15.00
C ASP A 15 1.64 15.21 -14.95
N GLY A 16 1.41 14.72 -13.71
CA GLY A 16 1.35 13.30 -13.37
C GLY A 16 0.25 12.52 -14.08
N ARG A 17 -0.86 13.17 -14.45
CA ARG A 17 -2.13 12.50 -14.80
C ARG A 17 -2.11 11.55 -16.00
N LYS A 18 -1.15 11.68 -16.93
CA LYS A 18 -1.05 10.82 -18.13
C LYS A 18 0.12 9.84 -18.10
N CYS A 19 1.00 9.93 -17.10
CA CYS A 19 2.20 9.09 -17.00
C CYS A 19 2.00 7.88 -16.07
N HIS A 20 0.88 7.83 -15.33
CA HIS A 20 0.64 6.84 -14.27
C HIS A 20 0.67 5.38 -14.74
N GLU A 21 -0.02 5.07 -15.85
CA GLU A 21 -0.14 3.68 -16.35
C GLU A 21 1.16 3.13 -16.92
N SER A 22 2.00 3.98 -17.53
CA SER A 22 3.26 3.53 -18.15
C SER A 22 4.41 3.42 -17.17
N VAL A 23 4.36 4.17 -16.06
CA VAL A 23 5.46 4.24 -15.09
C VAL A 23 5.40 3.12 -14.05
N LEU A 24 4.22 2.74 -13.56
CA LEU A 24 4.08 1.70 -12.52
C LEU A 24 4.70 0.34 -12.91
N PRO A 25 4.49 -0.20 -14.12
CA PRO A 25 5.13 -1.46 -14.52
C PRO A 25 6.66 -1.38 -14.56
N ILE A 26 7.21 -0.20 -14.87
CA ILE A 26 8.66 0.04 -14.86
C ILE A 26 9.16 0.01 -13.41
N LEU A 27 8.50 0.74 -12.50
CA LEU A 27 8.84 0.74 -11.08
C LEU A 27 8.74 -0.66 -10.48
N ALA A 28 7.68 -1.40 -10.78
CA ALA A 28 7.48 -2.78 -10.32
C ALA A 28 8.66 -3.69 -10.71
N ARG A 29 9.11 -3.61 -11.96
CA ARG A 29 10.28 -4.37 -12.44
C ARG A 29 11.56 -3.99 -11.68
N HIS A 30 11.72 -2.71 -11.36
CA HIS A 30 12.90 -2.23 -10.64
C HIS A 30 12.88 -2.56 -9.13
N LEU A 31 11.69 -2.69 -8.52
CA LEU A 31 11.53 -3.17 -7.13
C LEU A 31 11.95 -4.64 -6.98
N GLN A 32 11.71 -5.45 -8.01
CA GLN A 32 12.10 -6.88 -8.04
C GLN A 32 13.56 -7.09 -8.47
N SER A 33 14.32 -6.02 -8.72
CA SER A 33 15.72 -6.12 -9.11
C SER A 33 16.60 -6.57 -7.94
N GLN A 34 17.63 -7.37 -8.21
CA GLN A 34 18.65 -7.70 -7.22
C GLN A 34 19.55 -6.50 -6.87
N CYS A 35 19.59 -5.46 -7.71
CA CYS A 35 20.37 -4.24 -7.48
C CYS A 35 19.69 -3.33 -6.43
N PRO A 36 20.31 -3.10 -5.25
CA PRO A 36 19.73 -2.26 -4.20
C PRO A 36 19.44 -0.83 -4.67
N GLU A 37 20.30 -0.25 -5.49
CA GLU A 37 20.14 1.11 -6.03
C GLU A 37 18.92 1.19 -6.96
N SER A 38 18.66 0.13 -7.73
CA SER A 38 17.46 0.02 -8.57
C SER A 38 16.19 0.00 -7.72
N ARG A 39 16.17 -0.79 -6.65
CA ARG A 39 15.03 -0.84 -5.71
C ARG A 39 14.81 0.51 -5.04
N HIS A 40 15.90 1.15 -4.61
CA HIS A 40 15.86 2.47 -3.98
C HIS A 40 15.30 3.56 -4.91
N LEU A 41 15.73 3.59 -6.18
CA LEU A 41 15.21 4.51 -7.18
C LEU A 41 13.73 4.26 -7.47
N ALA A 42 13.33 2.99 -7.58
CA ALA A 42 11.93 2.63 -7.78
C ALA A 42 11.05 3.08 -6.61
N LEU A 43 11.49 2.86 -5.38
CA LEU A 43 10.79 3.32 -4.18
C LEU A 43 10.74 4.84 -4.08
N ARG A 44 11.78 5.55 -4.51
CA ARG A 44 11.74 7.01 -4.57
C ARG A 44 10.65 7.49 -5.53
N GLY A 45 10.54 6.86 -6.71
CA GLY A 45 9.46 7.12 -7.66
C GLY A 45 8.07 6.79 -7.10
N LEU A 46 7.92 5.61 -6.48
CA LEU A 46 6.67 5.22 -5.83
C LEU A 46 6.27 6.15 -4.69
N ASN A 47 7.23 6.59 -3.88
CA ASN A 47 6.97 7.50 -2.78
C ASN A 47 6.45 8.85 -3.29
N LEU A 48 6.97 9.35 -4.42
CA LEU A 48 6.45 10.55 -5.07
C LEU A 48 5.02 10.33 -5.57
N LEU A 49 4.75 9.21 -6.24
CA LEU A 49 3.42 8.89 -6.77
C LEU A 49 2.38 8.68 -5.66
N SER A 50 2.78 8.08 -4.53
CA SER A 50 1.88 7.77 -3.42
C SER A 50 1.24 8.99 -2.76
N VAL A 51 1.80 10.20 -2.96
CA VAL A 51 1.25 11.44 -2.41
C VAL A 51 -0.10 11.79 -3.07
N ASP A 52 -0.31 11.36 -4.32
CA ASP A 52 -1.59 11.50 -5.02
C ASP A 52 -2.53 10.33 -4.64
N PRO A 53 -3.66 10.58 -3.95
CA PRO A 53 -4.59 9.51 -3.55
C PRO A 53 -5.11 8.67 -4.72
N SER A 54 -5.21 9.26 -5.93
CA SER A 54 -5.65 8.52 -7.12
C SER A 54 -4.70 7.38 -7.51
N MET A 55 -3.47 7.39 -6.99
CA MET A 55 -2.49 6.32 -7.20
C MET A 55 -2.62 5.16 -6.23
N ALA A 56 -3.40 5.30 -5.15
CA ALA A 56 -3.39 4.34 -4.05
C ALA A 56 -3.82 2.93 -4.50
N GLY A 57 -4.89 2.82 -5.29
CA GLY A 57 -5.33 1.54 -5.86
C GLY A 57 -4.28 0.91 -6.78
N SER A 58 -3.65 1.70 -7.65
CA SER A 58 -2.62 1.18 -8.55
C SER A 58 -1.34 0.77 -7.82
N ILE A 59 -0.94 1.49 -6.77
CA ILE A 59 0.19 1.11 -5.91
C ILE A 59 -0.14 -0.14 -5.08
N CYS A 60 -1.39 -0.32 -4.68
CA CYS A 60 -1.83 -1.50 -3.94
C CYS A 60 -1.56 -2.81 -4.68
N THR A 61 -1.53 -2.80 -6.01
CA THR A 61 -1.13 -3.97 -6.83
C THR A 61 0.31 -4.45 -6.56
N LEU A 62 1.15 -3.60 -5.95
CA LEU A 62 2.54 -3.87 -5.60
C LEU A 62 2.72 -4.13 -4.09
N SER A 63 1.65 -4.13 -3.31
CA SER A 63 1.70 -4.17 -1.85
C SER A 63 2.43 -5.41 -1.31
N GLU A 64 2.27 -6.59 -1.93
CA GLU A 64 3.01 -7.80 -1.53
C GLU A 64 4.52 -7.63 -1.70
N CYS A 65 4.98 -7.13 -2.86
CA CYS A 65 6.40 -6.83 -3.07
C CYS A 65 6.91 -5.79 -2.07
N LEU A 66 6.10 -4.79 -1.72
CA LEU A 66 6.48 -3.79 -0.73
C LEU A 66 6.62 -4.40 0.68
N VAL A 67 5.77 -5.36 1.06
CA VAL A 67 5.91 -6.07 2.35
C VAL A 67 7.26 -6.78 2.44
N GLU A 68 7.72 -7.43 1.36
CA GLU A 68 9.02 -8.11 1.33
C GLU A 68 10.19 -7.14 1.57
N LEU A 69 10.07 -5.89 1.11
CA LEU A 69 11.09 -4.85 1.28
C LEU A 69 11.17 -4.30 2.71
N LEU A 70 10.24 -4.65 3.61
CA LEU A 70 10.34 -4.28 5.03
C LEU A 70 11.46 -5.04 5.77
N HIS A 71 12.00 -6.10 5.17
CA HIS A 71 13.17 -6.80 5.68
C HIS A 71 14.50 -6.23 5.16
N ASP A 72 14.46 -5.31 4.18
CA ASP A 72 15.64 -4.70 3.56
C ASP A 72 15.93 -3.33 4.19
N GLY A 73 16.91 -3.31 5.11
CA GLY A 73 17.23 -2.18 6.00
C GLY A 73 17.38 -0.81 5.31
N ASP A 74 17.90 -0.78 4.09
CA ASP A 74 18.16 0.47 3.36
C ASP A 74 16.90 1.15 2.82
N VAL A 75 15.83 0.36 2.63
CA VAL A 75 14.61 0.81 1.97
C VAL A 75 13.39 0.83 2.89
N VAL A 76 13.45 0.17 4.05
CA VAL A 76 12.34 0.10 5.03
C VAL A 76 11.64 1.43 5.24
N ARG A 77 12.40 2.50 5.48
CA ARG A 77 11.81 3.83 5.75
C ARG A 77 10.98 4.36 4.58
N MET A 78 11.43 4.17 3.34
CA MET A 78 10.67 4.61 2.16
C MET A 78 9.45 3.73 1.94
N THR A 79 9.60 2.42 2.11
CA THR A 79 8.52 1.46 2.03
C THR A 79 7.39 1.79 3.01
N LEU A 80 7.72 2.12 4.27
CA LEU A 80 6.75 2.55 5.27
C LEU A 80 6.02 3.83 4.86
N SER A 81 6.73 4.82 4.31
CA SER A 81 6.12 6.06 3.81
C SER A 81 5.15 5.81 2.65
N VAL A 82 5.50 4.92 1.72
CA VAL A 82 4.62 4.53 0.60
C VAL A 82 3.32 3.93 1.14
N PHE A 83 3.40 2.98 2.09
CA PHE A 83 2.22 2.39 2.71
C PHE A 83 1.36 3.42 3.45
N LEU A 84 1.98 4.32 4.23
CA LEU A 84 1.24 5.36 4.95
C LEU A 84 0.51 6.30 4.01
N ASN A 85 1.12 6.68 2.89
CA ASN A 85 0.46 7.52 1.89
C ASN A 85 -0.66 6.77 1.17
N MET A 86 -0.43 5.50 0.79
CA MET A 86 -1.41 4.63 0.14
C MET A 86 -2.66 4.44 1.02
N LEU A 87 -2.50 4.17 2.31
CA LEU A 87 -3.62 3.89 3.23
C LEU A 87 -4.36 5.13 3.75
N ARG A 88 -4.00 6.34 3.30
CA ARG A 88 -4.82 7.53 3.57
C ARG A 88 -6.19 7.44 2.92
N ASP A 89 -6.25 6.78 1.76
CA ASP A 89 -7.51 6.44 1.09
C ASP A 89 -7.99 5.09 1.62
N LYS A 90 -9.18 5.07 2.23
CA LYS A 90 -9.70 3.89 2.95
C LYS A 90 -10.47 2.93 2.05
N ASP A 91 -10.62 3.26 0.76
CA ASP A 91 -11.43 2.51 -0.20
C ASP A 91 -10.58 1.65 -1.15
N ILE A 92 -9.64 0.88 -0.58
CA ILE A 92 -8.74 -0.03 -1.34
C ILE A 92 -9.06 -1.48 -0.97
N GLU A 93 -10.11 -2.04 -1.56
CA GLU A 93 -10.57 -3.41 -1.24
C GLU A 93 -9.49 -4.47 -1.52
N GLU A 94 -8.66 -4.26 -2.55
CA GLU A 94 -7.56 -5.14 -2.94
C GLU A 94 -6.52 -5.30 -1.82
N PHE A 95 -6.44 -4.32 -0.91
CA PHE A 95 -5.53 -4.35 0.22
C PHE A 95 -5.88 -5.42 1.26
N SER A 96 -7.13 -5.92 1.27
CA SER A 96 -7.62 -6.98 2.17
C SER A 96 -6.70 -8.19 2.27
N SER A 97 -6.17 -8.62 1.12
CA SER A 97 -5.28 -9.78 1.00
C SER A 97 -3.91 -9.56 1.64
N THR A 98 -3.43 -8.31 1.63
CA THR A 98 -2.07 -7.94 2.07
C THR A 98 -2.05 -7.36 3.47
N ALA A 99 -3.14 -6.78 3.94
CA ALA A 99 -3.25 -6.14 5.26
C ALA A 99 -2.76 -7.04 6.42
N PRO A 100 -3.13 -8.34 6.51
CA PRO A 100 -2.62 -9.21 7.58
C PRO A 100 -1.10 -9.42 7.49
N LYS A 101 -0.56 -9.62 6.28
CA LYS A 101 0.87 -9.81 6.05
C LYS A 101 1.65 -8.56 6.44
N LEU A 102 1.14 -7.38 6.08
CA LEU A 102 1.73 -6.10 6.47
C LEU A 102 1.72 -5.95 8.00
N ALA A 103 0.60 -6.23 8.66
CA ALA A 103 0.51 -6.15 10.11
C ALA A 103 1.56 -7.03 10.81
N GLU A 104 1.78 -8.25 10.31
CA GLU A 104 2.81 -9.15 10.83
C GLU A 104 4.24 -8.62 10.58
N ALA A 105 4.51 -8.14 9.37
CA ALA A 105 5.82 -7.61 8.98
C ALA A 105 6.21 -6.33 9.74
N LEU A 106 5.23 -5.56 10.25
CA LEU A 106 5.50 -4.36 11.04
C LEU A 106 5.95 -4.66 12.47
N ARG A 107 5.59 -5.82 13.04
CA ARG A 107 5.85 -6.12 14.46
C ARG A 107 7.34 -6.04 14.84
N PRO A 108 8.29 -6.59 14.06
CA PRO A 108 9.71 -6.49 14.38
C PRO A 108 10.25 -5.05 14.27
N LEU A 109 9.54 -4.16 13.58
CA LEU A 109 9.97 -2.78 13.36
C LEU A 109 9.64 -1.83 14.52
N PHE A 110 8.89 -2.28 15.52
CA PHE A 110 8.55 -1.46 16.69
C PHE A 110 9.75 -1.23 17.61
N ASP A 111 10.65 -2.22 17.71
CA ASP A 111 11.87 -2.16 18.52
C ASP A 111 13.13 -1.92 17.65
N ASN A 112 12.96 -1.36 16.46
CA ASN A 112 14.07 -1.12 15.52
C ASN A 112 15.05 -0.07 16.06
N GLU A 113 16.36 -0.27 15.90
CA GLU A 113 17.39 0.68 16.34
C GLU A 113 17.22 2.09 15.73
N ASN A 114 16.62 2.18 14.54
CA ASN A 114 16.31 3.44 13.89
C ASN A 114 14.97 4.00 14.38
N THR A 115 15.01 5.03 15.21
CA THR A 115 13.81 5.71 15.73
C THR A 115 12.86 6.20 14.63
N ARG A 116 13.38 6.59 13.45
CA ARG A 116 12.51 6.99 12.32
C ARG A 116 11.69 5.83 11.77
N VAL A 117 12.22 4.61 11.80
CA VAL A 117 11.49 3.41 11.41
C VAL A 117 10.35 3.16 12.40
N GLN A 118 10.62 3.27 13.71
CA GLN A 118 9.59 3.13 14.75
C GLN A 118 8.45 4.16 14.61
N LEU A 119 8.82 5.43 14.37
CA LEU A 119 7.87 6.53 14.21
C LEU A 119 6.96 6.37 12.98
N LEU A 120 7.36 5.57 12.00
CA LEU A 120 6.53 5.27 10.82
C LEU A 120 5.77 3.94 10.99
N SER A 121 6.40 2.92 11.58
CA SER A 121 5.83 1.57 11.68
C SER A 121 4.66 1.49 12.66
N ILE A 122 4.73 2.17 13.81
CA ILE A 122 3.68 2.13 14.84
C ILE A 122 2.38 2.82 14.35
N PRO A 123 2.41 4.04 13.79
CA PRO A 123 1.22 4.65 13.21
C PRO A 123 0.68 3.84 12.04
N LEU A 124 1.55 3.32 11.17
CA LEU A 124 1.11 2.47 10.06
C LEU A 124 0.39 1.21 10.55
N PHE A 125 0.89 0.56 11.60
CA PHE A 125 0.23 -0.60 12.18
C PHE A 125 -1.17 -0.25 12.69
N ARG A 126 -1.34 0.92 13.32
CA ARG A 126 -2.66 1.41 13.72
C ARG A 126 -3.58 1.57 12.50
N GLU A 127 -3.14 2.23 11.44
CA GLU A 127 -3.93 2.40 10.22
C GLU A 127 -4.37 1.05 9.63
N VAL A 128 -3.47 0.06 9.59
CA VAL A 128 -3.79 -1.30 9.12
C VAL A 128 -4.84 -1.97 10.01
N MET A 129 -4.72 -1.83 11.33
CA MET A 129 -5.69 -2.41 12.27
C MET A 129 -7.07 -1.74 12.18
N GLU A 130 -7.12 -0.42 12.01
CA GLU A 130 -8.35 0.33 11.79
C GLU A 130 -9.01 -0.07 10.46
N TRP A 131 -8.21 -0.17 9.39
CA TRP A 131 -8.66 -0.63 8.08
C TRP A 131 -9.26 -2.05 8.15
N LEU A 132 -8.56 -2.99 8.80
CA LEU A 132 -9.03 -4.36 8.99
C LEU A 132 -10.33 -4.44 9.80
N ALA A 133 -10.48 -3.60 10.82
CA ALA A 133 -11.70 -3.55 11.63
C ALA A 133 -12.90 -3.06 10.81
N GLU A 134 -12.68 -2.03 10.00
CA GLU A 134 -13.70 -1.47 9.10
C GLU A 134 -14.10 -2.47 8.02
N GLU A 135 -13.14 -3.15 7.40
CA GLU A 135 -13.40 -4.16 6.37
C GLU A 135 -14.21 -5.35 6.91
N ARG A 136 -13.87 -5.83 8.11
CA ARG A 136 -14.64 -6.87 8.81
C ARG A 136 -16.07 -6.43 9.10
N ARG A 137 -16.25 -5.17 9.51
CA ARG A 137 -17.57 -4.59 9.79
C ARG A 137 -18.42 -4.50 8.53
N LYS A 138 -17.84 -4.06 7.40
CA LYS A 138 -18.50 -4.05 6.08
C LYS A 138 -18.97 -5.45 5.70
N THR A 139 -18.07 -6.44 5.79
CA THR A 139 -18.39 -7.85 5.48
C THR A 139 -19.54 -8.38 6.36
N LEU A 140 -19.48 -8.15 7.67
CA LEU A 140 -20.52 -8.60 8.60
C LEU A 140 -21.89 -7.97 8.30
N ASN A 141 -21.92 -6.66 8.05
CA ASN A 141 -23.17 -5.97 7.70
C ASN A 141 -23.80 -6.55 6.44
N THR A 142 -23.00 -6.83 5.40
CA THR A 142 -23.48 -7.48 4.17
C THR A 142 -24.09 -8.84 4.44
N GLN A 143 -23.45 -9.67 5.27
CA GLN A 143 -23.96 -10.99 5.64
C GLN A 143 -25.28 -10.90 6.43
N VAL A 144 -25.39 -9.95 7.36
CA VAL A 144 -26.62 -9.71 8.13
C VAL A 144 -27.74 -9.27 7.20
N HIS A 145 -27.49 -8.31 6.30
CA HIS A 145 -28.48 -7.89 5.31
C HIS A 145 -28.94 -9.04 4.41
N GLN A 146 -28.02 -9.87 3.92
CA GLN A 146 -28.34 -11.06 3.11
C GLN A 146 -29.18 -12.09 3.88
N SER A 147 -28.97 -12.20 5.19
CA SER A 147 -29.73 -13.13 6.04
C SER A 147 -31.13 -12.59 6.39
N LEU A 148 -31.26 -11.28 6.59
CA LEU A 148 -32.52 -10.64 6.99
C LEU A 148 -33.50 -10.44 5.85
N VAL A 149 -33.03 -10.20 4.61
CA VAL A 149 -33.91 -9.98 3.45
C VAL A 149 -34.86 -11.18 3.22
N PRO A 150 -34.39 -12.44 3.17
CA PRO A 150 -35.27 -13.60 3.06
C PRO A 150 -36.23 -13.76 4.24
N LEU A 151 -35.76 -13.49 5.47
CA LEU A 151 -36.60 -13.57 6.67
C LEU A 151 -37.73 -12.54 6.65
N PHE A 152 -37.46 -11.33 6.16
CA PHE A 152 -38.47 -10.29 6.02
C PHE A 152 -39.56 -10.68 5.03
N PHE A 153 -39.20 -11.24 3.88
CA PHE A 153 -40.18 -11.75 2.91
C PHE A 153 -40.98 -12.93 3.47
N HIS A 154 -40.35 -13.85 4.20
CA HIS A 154 -41.05 -14.96 4.83
C HIS A 154 -42.08 -14.51 5.88
N LEU A 155 -41.83 -13.39 6.57
CA LEU A 155 -42.73 -12.81 7.58
C LEU A 155 -43.87 -11.96 6.99
N HIS A 156 -43.88 -11.70 5.68
CA HIS A 156 -44.92 -10.93 4.99
C HIS A 156 -45.71 -11.72 3.94
N ASP A 157 -45.35 -12.98 3.72
CA ASP A 157 -46.11 -13.94 2.90
C ASP A 157 -47.14 -14.77 3.72
N GLU A 158 -47.30 -14.49 5.03
CA GLU A 158 -48.39 -14.99 5.91
C GLU A 158 -49.45 -13.91 6.18
#